data_AF-A0A7J3W5E5-F1
#
_entry.id   AF-A0A7J3W5E5-F1
#
_cell.length_a   1.000
_cell.length_b   1.000
_cell.length_c   1.000
_cell.angle_alpha   90.00
_cell.angle_beta   90.00
_cell.angle_gamma   90.00
#
_symmetry.space_group_name_H-M   'P 1'
#
loop_
_entity.id
_entity.type
_entity.pdbx_description
1 polymer ?
#
loop_
_entity_poly.entity_id
_entity_poly.type
_entity_poly.pdbx_seq_one_letter_code
_entity_poly.pdbx_strand_id
1 'polypeptide(L)'
;MNHPMREISKEYIIKTIAEELLKGNSKKISLIKSVKKRVGVNGNFVEETLLNLRKRGLVLFTREFITPTLKGLLYFTQILGVKLEEVLEDGE
;
A
#
# COMPACT_ATOMS: atom_id res chain seq x y z
N MET A 1 3.64 -34.06 -2.64
CA MET A 1 3.71 -32.94 -3.59
C MET A 1 3.78 -31.65 -2.79
N ASN A 2 4.95 -31.01 -2.71
CA ASN A 2 5.08 -29.69 -2.11
C ASN A 2 4.54 -28.68 -3.13
N HIS A 3 3.41 -28.05 -2.83
CA HIS A 3 2.95 -26.92 -3.65
C HIS A 3 4.04 -25.84 -3.59
N PRO A 4 4.61 -25.41 -4.73
CA PRO A 4 5.55 -24.30 -4.75
C PRO A 4 4.86 -23.06 -4.18
N MET A 5 5.55 -22.33 -3.31
CA MET A 5 5.16 -20.95 -2.96
C MET A 5 4.87 -20.23 -4.28
N ARG A 6 3.62 -19.82 -4.50
CA ARG A 6 3.29 -18.89 -5.61
C ARG A 6 4.22 -17.70 -5.46
N GLU A 7 4.97 -17.38 -6.51
CA GLU A 7 5.79 -16.18 -6.53
C GLU A 7 4.84 -14.98 -6.53
N ILE A 8 4.64 -14.40 -5.35
CA ILE A 8 3.79 -13.22 -5.18
C ILE A 8 4.58 -12.03 -5.75
N SER A 9 4.02 -11.39 -6.78
CA SER A 9 4.68 -10.24 -7.40
C SER A 9 4.70 -9.04 -6.45
N LYS A 10 5.82 -8.29 -6.46
CA LYS A 10 5.95 -7.01 -5.74
C LYS A 10 4.83 -6.04 -6.11
N GLU A 11 4.36 -6.10 -7.36
CA GLU A 11 3.26 -5.28 -7.86
C GLU A 11 1.94 -5.54 -7.11
N TYR A 12 1.63 -6.80 -6.80
CA TYR A 12 0.40 -7.14 -6.07
C TYR A 12 0.41 -6.58 -4.64
N ILE A 13 1.56 -6.57 -3.98
CA ILE A 13 1.72 -5.96 -2.65
C ILE A 13 1.54 -4.45 -2.72
N ILE A 14 2.14 -3.80 -3.72
CA ILE A 14 2.00 -2.34 -3.90
C ILE A 14 0.54 -1.96 -4.17
N LYS A 15 -0.17 -2.72 -5.03
CA LYS A 15 -1.62 -2.52 -5.26
C LYS A 15 -2.42 -2.69 -3.98
N THR A 16 -2.12 -3.73 -3.19
CA THR A 16 -2.81 -3.94 -1.92
C THR A 16 -2.54 -2.82 -0.90
N ILE A 17 -1.30 -2.33 -0.81
CA ILE A 17 -0.96 -1.16 0.01
C ILE A 17 -1.73 0.08 -0.45
N ALA A 18 -1.76 0.32 -1.77
CA ALA A 18 -2.48 1.45 -2.36
C ALA A 18 -3.98 1.40 -1.99
N GLU A 19 -4.63 0.26 -2.19
CA GLU A 19 -6.05 0.10 -1.84
C GLU A 19 -6.34 0.36 -0.36
N GLU A 20 -5.52 -0.15 0.55
CA GLU A 20 -5.71 0.07 1.99
C GLU A 20 -5.52 1.55 2.36
N LEU A 21 -4.52 2.22 1.78
CA LEU A 21 -4.25 3.63 2.03
C LEU A 21 -5.36 4.53 1.47
N LEU A 22 -5.88 4.25 0.27
CA LEU A 22 -6.97 5.01 -0.32
C LEU A 22 -8.30 4.82 0.42
N LYS A 23 -8.50 3.68 1.09
CA LYS A 23 -9.61 3.45 2.03
C LYS A 23 -9.42 4.11 3.40
N GLY A 24 -8.35 4.90 3.58
CA GLY A 24 -8.06 5.59 4.83
C GLY A 24 -7.37 4.76 5.91
N ASN A 25 -6.99 3.50 5.64
CA ASN A 25 -6.24 2.66 6.60
C ASN A 25 -4.76 3.11 6.68
N SER A 26 -4.53 4.22 7.37
CA SER A 26 -3.21 4.88 7.46
C SER A 26 -2.41 4.45 8.69
N LYS A 27 -3.00 3.80 9.70
CA LYS A 27 -2.25 3.34 10.90
C LYS A 27 -1.25 2.24 10.50
N LYS A 28 0.04 2.47 10.73
CA LYS A 28 1.15 1.60 10.30
C LYS A 28 0.94 0.12 10.65
N ILE A 29 0.62 -0.17 11.92
CA ILE A 29 0.42 -1.55 12.40
C ILE A 29 -0.80 -2.19 11.72
N SER A 30 -1.90 -1.43 11.61
CA SER A 30 -3.13 -1.89 10.96
C SER A 30 -2.90 -2.20 9.48
N LEU A 31 -2.26 -1.28 8.75
CA LEU A 31 -1.91 -1.43 7.35
C LEU A 31 -1.06 -2.68 7.10
N ILE A 32 0.04 -2.86 7.85
CA ILE A 32 0.92 -4.03 7.69
C ILE A 32 0.15 -5.32 7.95
N LYS A 33 -0.70 -5.35 8.98
CA LYS A 33 -1.53 -6.52 9.32
C LYS A 33 -2.54 -6.84 8.20
N SER A 34 -3.23 -5.84 7.65
CA SER A 34 -4.18 -6.00 6.55
C SER A 34 -3.50 -6.53 5.29
N VAL A 35 -2.39 -5.92 4.88
CA VAL A 35 -1.64 -6.32 3.68
C VAL A 35 -1.07 -7.73 3.86
N LYS A 36 -0.47 -8.03 5.01
CA LYS A 36 0.02 -9.38 5.34
C LYS A 36 -1.09 -10.43 5.21
N LYS A 37 -2.27 -10.17 5.78
CA LYS A 37 -3.41 -11.09 5.75
C LYS A 37 -3.91 -11.32 4.32
N ARG A 38 -3.98 -10.27 3.51
CA ARG A 38 -4.59 -10.31 2.17
C ARG A 38 -3.65 -10.85 1.09
N VAL A 39 -2.36 -10.53 1.18
CA VAL A 39 -1.36 -10.99 0.22
C VAL A 39 -0.81 -12.36 0.62
N GLY A 40 -0.74 -12.67 1.92
CA GLY A 40 -0.15 -13.92 2.41
C GLY A 40 1.38 -13.88 2.49
N VAL A 41 1.97 -12.70 2.70
CA VAL A 41 3.43 -12.48 2.77
C VAL A 41 3.91 -12.18 4.18
N ASN A 42 5.22 -12.30 4.42
CA ASN A 42 5.84 -11.87 5.67
C ASN A 42 5.68 -10.35 5.86
N GLY A 43 5.41 -9.91 7.10
CA GLY A 43 5.31 -8.50 7.46
C GLY A 43 6.58 -7.71 7.11
N ASN A 44 7.76 -8.34 7.22
CA ASN A 44 9.03 -7.72 6.84
C ASN A 44 9.06 -7.27 5.37
N PHE A 45 8.42 -8.05 4.48
CA PHE A 45 8.38 -7.73 3.04
C PHE A 45 7.42 -6.56 2.75
N VAL A 46 6.33 -6.47 3.52
CA VAL A 46 5.43 -5.31 3.48
C VAL A 46 6.16 -4.06 3.98
N GLU A 47 6.89 -4.16 5.09
CA GLU A 47 7.68 -3.06 5.63
C GLU A 47 8.78 -2.59 4.67
N GLU A 48 9.51 -3.51 4.05
CA GLU A 48 10.51 -3.18 3.02
C GLU A 48 9.86 -2.46 1.84
N THR A 49 8.69 -2.92 1.39
CA THR A 49 7.94 -2.28 0.31
C THR A 49 7.52 -0.86 0.70
N LEU A 50 6.99 -0.67 1.91
CA LEU A 50 6.62 0.65 2.44
C LEU A 50 7.84 1.59 2.54
N LEU A 51 8.99 1.09 2.98
CA LEU A 51 10.24 1.85 3.03
C LEU A 51 10.69 2.27 1.63
N ASN A 52 10.56 1.40 0.63
CA ASN A 52 10.87 1.74 -0.77
C ASN A 52 9.90 2.79 -1.32
N LEU A 53 8.60 2.70 -1.01
CA LEU A 53 7.63 3.74 -1.38
C LEU A 53 7.98 5.09 -0.73
N ARG A 54 8.41 5.10 0.55
CA ARG A 54 8.89 6.30 1.24
C ARG A 54 10.13 6.89 0.58
N LYS A 55 11.14 6.06 0.27
CA LYS A 55 12.36 6.50 -0.43
C LYS A 55 12.06 7.14 -1.79
N ARG A 56 11.00 6.69 -2.47
CA ARG A 56 10.53 7.24 -3.76
C ARG A 56 9.67 8.51 -3.61
N GLY A 57 9.40 8.94 -2.38
CA GLY A 57 8.56 10.09 -2.06
C GLY A 57 7.06 9.84 -2.29
N LEU A 58 6.61 8.58 -2.32
CA LEU A 58 5.20 8.23 -2.55
C LEU A 58 4.39 8.21 -1.25
N VAL A 59 5.04 7.99 -0.12
CA VAL A 59 4.40 8.03 1.20
C VAL A 59 5.27 8.73 2.22
N LEU A 60 4.64 9.36 3.21
CA LEU A 60 5.27 9.93 4.39
C LEU A 60 4.96 9.06 5.60
N PHE A 61 5.93 8.94 6.50
CA PHE A 61 5.75 8.22 7.77
C PHE A 61 5.74 9.23 8.91
N THR A 62 4.76 9.12 9.79
CA THR A 62 4.85 9.61 11.16
C THR A 62 5.17 8.43 12.09
N ARG A 63 5.16 8.65 13.42
CA ARG A 63 5.40 7.54 14.38
C ARG A 63 4.40 6.40 14.20
N GLU A 64 3.13 6.73 13.92
CA GLU A 64 2.03 5.76 13.91
C GLU A 64 1.31 5.66 12.57
N PHE A 65 1.48 6.64 11.68
CA PHE A 65 0.72 6.73 10.44
C PHE A 65 1.60 6.73 9.19
N ILE A 66 1.02 6.24 8.10
CA ILE A 66 1.56 6.27 6.75
C ILE A 66 0.53 6.98 5.88
N THR A 67 0.95 8.08 5.26
CA THR A 67 0.07 8.92 4.44
C THR A 67 0.63 9.02 3.03
N PRO A 68 -0.17 8.82 1.98
CA PRO A 68 0.24 9.12 0.60
C PRO A 68 0.64 10.59 0.44
N THR A 69 1.69 10.86 -0.33
CA THR A 69 1.93 12.21 -0.87
C THR A 69 1.03 12.44 -2.07
N LEU A 70 0.96 13.68 -2.58
CA LEU A 70 0.29 13.93 -3.88
C LEU A 70 0.83 13.04 -5.00
N LYS A 71 2.17 12.87 -5.05
CA LYS A 71 2.83 11.96 -5.99
C LYS A 71 2.43 10.50 -5.74
N GLY A 72 2.26 10.11 -4.48
CA GLY A 72 1.75 8.81 -4.07
C GLY A 72 0.34 8.56 -4.55
N LEU A 73 -0.57 9.50 -4.31
CA LEU A 73 -1.97 9.42 -4.75
C LEU A 73 -2.05 9.23 -6.27
N LEU A 74 -1.37 10.08 -7.05
CA LEU A 74 -1.32 9.94 -8.51
C LEU A 74 -0.79 8.57 -8.96
N TYR A 75 0.25 8.08 -8.31
CA TYR A 75 0.80 6.76 -8.62
C TYR A 75 -0.17 5.63 -8.26
N PHE A 76 -0.82 5.71 -7.10
CA PHE A 76 -1.76 4.71 -6.60
C PHE A 76 -3.03 4.65 -7.44
N THR A 77 -3.61 5.79 -7.83
CA THR A 77 -4.79 5.82 -8.70
C THR A 77 -4.47 5.23 -10.07
N GLN A 78 -3.30 5.56 -10.64
CA GLN A 78 -2.85 5.02 -11.92
C GLN A 78 -2.69 3.50 -11.91
N ILE A 79 -2.05 2.91 -10.90
CA ILE A 79 -1.85 1.44 -10.84
C ILE A 79 -3.14 0.67 -10.52
N LEU A 80 -4.12 1.33 -9.94
CA LEU A 80 -5.43 0.75 -9.62
C LEU A 80 -6.46 0.96 -10.74
N GLY A 81 -6.18 1.85 -11.69
CA GLY A 81 -7.11 2.17 -12.77
C GLY A 81 -8.33 2.97 -12.32
N VAL A 82 -8.20 3.76 -11.25
CA VAL A 82 -9.25 4.63 -10.71
C VAL A 82 -8.91 6.09 -10.97
N LYS A 83 -9.91 6.97 -11.00
CA LYS A 83 -9.66 8.41 -11.21
C LYS A 83 -9.21 9.07 -9.90
N LEU A 84 -8.46 10.17 -9.99
CA LEU A 84 -8.00 10.89 -8.79
C LEU A 84 -9.16 11.60 -8.11
N GLU A 85 -10.10 12.11 -8.90
CA GLU A 85 -11.31 12.79 -8.45
C GLU A 85 -12.15 11.90 -7.53
N GLU A 86 -12.32 10.61 -7.89
CA GLU A 86 -13.05 9.61 -7.09
C GLU A 86 -12.43 9.37 -5.71
N VAL A 87 -11.14 9.65 -5.53
CA VAL A 87 -10.42 9.51 -4.25
C VAL A 87 -10.49 10.78 -3.41
N LEU A 88 -10.60 11.94 -4.05
CA LEU A 88 -10.66 13.24 -3.36
C LEU A 88 -12.09 13.61 -2.93
N GLU A 89 -13.11 13.07 -3.60
CA GLU A 89 -14.52 13.28 -3.28
C GLU A 89 -14.96 12.63 -1.95
N ASP A 90 -14.24 11.62 -1.45
CA ASP A 90 -14.46 11.00 -0.13
C ASP A 90 -13.82 11.79 1.05
N GLY A 91 -13.25 12.97 0.78
CA GLY A 91 -12.44 13.75 1.72
C GLY A 91 -13.13 14.94 2.39
N GLU A 92 -14.47 15.00 2.44
CA GLU A 92 -15.18 15.91 3.35
C GLU A 92 -14.99 15.53 4.84
#